data_AF-A0A9D9VLN6-F1
#
_entry.id   AF-A0A9D9VLN6-F1
#
_cell.length_a   1.000
_cell.length_b   1.000
_cell.length_c   1.000
_cell.angle_alpha   90.00
_cell.angle_beta   90.00
_cell.angle_gamma   90.00
#
_symmetry.space_group_name_H-M   'P 1'
#
loop_
_entity.id
_entity.type
_entity.pdbx_description
1 polymer ?
#
loop_
_entity_poly.entity_id
_entity_poly.type
_entity_poly.pdbx_seq_one_letter_code
_entity_poly.pdbx_strand_id
1 'polypeptide(L)'
;MNFFKKYAPFLVLFAAMLWATDAPFRLHLTEGLSSNFIVLGEHFIAILFILPILLLNWRELKKLKLKEWLAVLFIAIGGSALASVAFTQAFHYLNPSVAILLQKLQPFMVIGLAAIVLKE
;
A
#
# COMPACT_ATOMS: atom_id res chain seq x y z
N MET A 1 8.39 -8.57 29.65
CA MET A 1 7.62 -8.34 28.41
C MET A 1 8.48 -7.51 27.47
N ASN A 2 8.89 -8.02 26.30
CA ASN A 2 9.85 -7.33 25.42
C ASN A 2 9.46 -5.87 25.19
N PHE A 3 10.42 -4.95 25.28
CA PHE A 3 10.27 -3.51 25.07
C PHE A 3 9.39 -3.20 23.83
N PHE A 4 9.61 -3.94 22.74
CA PHE A 4 8.82 -3.86 21.51
C PHE A 4 7.33 -4.18 21.67
N LYS A 5 6.95 -5.17 22.50
CA LYS A 5 5.53 -5.52 22.72
C LYS A 5 4.78 -4.43 23.48
N LYS A 6 5.48 -3.63 24.31
CA LYS A 6 4.87 -2.51 25.04
C LYS A 6 4.52 -1.33 24.13
N TYR A 7 5.34 -1.08 23.09
CA TYR A 7 5.13 0.05 22.17
C TYR A 7 4.40 -0.32 20.89
N ALA A 8 4.25 -1.60 20.57
CA ALA A 8 3.57 -2.06 19.36
C ALA A 8 2.16 -1.44 19.15
N PRO A 9 1.27 -1.35 20.17
CA PRO A 9 -0.04 -0.73 19.99
C PRO A 9 0.05 0.75 19.58
N PHE A 10 1.04 1.49 20.09
CA PHE A 10 1.24 2.89 19.74
C PHE A 10 1.74 3.06 18.30
N LEU A 11 2.58 2.15 17.81
CA LEU A 11 3.00 2.13 16.41
C LEU A 11 1.82 1.84 15.47
N VAL A 12 0.94 0.90 15.84
CA VAL A 12 -0.29 0.61 15.09
C VAL A 12 -1.23 1.82 15.08
N LEU A 13 -1.43 2.47 16.22
CA LEU A 13 -2.23 3.69 16.33
C LEU A 13 -1.68 4.79 15.42
N PHE A 14 -0.37 5.04 15.49
CA PHE A 14 0.28 6.07 14.67
C PHE A 14 0.16 5.76 13.17
N ALA A 15 0.38 4.52 12.76
CA ALA A 15 0.20 4.09 11.38
C ALA A 15 -1.26 4.25 10.90
N ALA A 16 -2.24 3.91 11.76
CA ALA A 16 -3.65 4.09 11.46
C ALA A 16 -4.05 5.57 11.32
N MET A 17 -3.46 6.46 12.14
CA MET A 17 -3.66 7.90 12.02
C MET A 17 -3.11 8.43 10.69
N LEU A 18 -1.89 8.03 10.31
CA LEU A 18 -1.31 8.39 9.02
C LEU A 18 -2.18 7.88 7.85
N TRP A 19 -2.65 6.64 7.94
CA TRP A 19 -3.52 6.07 6.91
C TRP A 19 -4.88 6.78 6.83
N ALA A 20 -5.46 7.19 7.97
CA ALA A 20 -6.72 7.93 7.98
C ALA A 20 -6.62 9.31 7.31
N THR A 21 -5.43 9.93 7.33
CA THR A 21 -5.19 11.21 6.64
C THR A 21 -5.03 11.09 5.13
N ASP A 22 -4.74 9.89 4.62
CA ASP A 22 -4.49 9.66 3.19
C ASP A 22 -5.68 10.04 2.31
N ALA A 23 -6.87 9.51 2.62
CA ALA A 23 -8.03 9.68 1.74
C ALA A 23 -8.49 11.15 1.61
N PRO A 24 -8.59 11.94 2.70
CA PRO A 24 -8.86 13.37 2.58
C PRO A 24 -7.77 14.13 1.82
N PHE A 25 -6.50 13.83 2.05
CA PHE A 25 -5.40 14.48 1.34
C PHE A 25 -5.43 14.17 -0.17
N ARG A 26 -5.62 12.90 -0.51
CA ARG A 26 -5.74 12.40 -1.87
C ARG A 26 -6.93 13.01 -2.61
N LEU A 27 -8.06 13.18 -1.94
CA LEU A 27 -9.24 13.82 -2.52
C LEU A 27 -8.93 15.24 -3.04
N HIS A 28 -8.27 16.07 -2.22
CA HIS A 28 -7.91 17.42 -2.65
C HIS A 28 -6.92 17.41 -3.83
N LEU A 29 -5.99 16.45 -3.88
CA LEU A 29 -5.07 16.32 -5.00
C LEU A 29 -5.79 15.91 -6.30
N THR A 30 -6.82 15.09 -6.21
CA THR A 30 -7.60 14.67 -7.40
C THR A 30 -8.37 15.83 -8.06
N GLU A 31 -8.50 16.99 -7.41
CA GLU A 31 -9.14 18.17 -8.02
C GLU A 31 -8.29 18.79 -9.14
N GLY A 32 -6.96 18.68 -9.05
CA GLY A 32 -6.03 19.34 -9.99
C GLY A 32 -5.03 18.41 -10.67
N LEU A 33 -4.91 17.16 -10.23
CA LEU A 33 -3.91 16.21 -10.72
C LEU A 33 -4.55 14.89 -11.15
N SER A 34 -3.96 14.24 -12.16
CA SER A 34 -4.37 12.89 -12.56
C SER A 34 -4.01 11.86 -11.49
N SER A 35 -4.84 10.83 -11.32
CA SER A 35 -4.57 9.71 -10.41
C SER A 35 -3.21 9.06 -10.62
N ASN A 36 -2.78 8.91 -11.89
CA ASN A 36 -1.48 8.35 -12.22
C ASN A 36 -0.34 9.19 -11.65
N PHE A 37 -0.45 10.51 -11.76
CA PHE A 37 0.57 11.43 -11.25
C PHE A 37 0.62 11.42 -9.71
N ILE A 38 -0.55 11.42 -9.06
CA ILE A 38 -0.66 11.35 -7.59
C ILE A 38 0.03 10.08 -7.08
N VAL A 39 -0.31 8.92 -7.64
CA VAL A 39 0.25 7.62 -7.21
C VAL A 39 1.74 7.50 -7.55
N LEU A 40 2.18 8.04 -8.69
CA LEU A 40 3.61 8.10 -9.02
C LEU A 40 4.38 8.94 -7.99
N GLY A 41 3.85 10.11 -7.62
CA GLY A 41 4.43 10.96 -6.58
C GLY A 41 4.51 10.28 -5.22
N GLU A 42 3.46 9.56 -4.83
CA GLU A 42 3.42 8.75 -3.61
C GLU A 42 4.52 7.67 -3.59
N HIS A 43 4.67 6.90 -4.68
CA HIS A 43 5.71 5.89 -4.79
C HIS A 43 7.11 6.49 -4.85
N PHE A 44 7.25 7.67 -5.47
CA PHE A 44 8.51 8.42 -5.49
C PHE A 44 8.89 8.89 -4.08
N ILE A 45 7.96 9.41 -3.29
CA ILE A 45 8.26 9.78 -1.91
C ILE A 45 8.60 8.53 -1.09
N ALA A 46 7.82 7.46 -1.22
CA ALA A 46 8.06 6.19 -0.53
C ALA A 46 9.45 5.63 -0.84
N ILE A 47 9.89 5.68 -2.11
CA ILE A 47 11.22 5.20 -2.48
C ILE A 47 12.31 6.06 -1.86
N LEU A 48 12.16 7.38 -1.71
CA LEU A 48 13.16 8.22 -1.04
C LEU A 48 13.37 7.82 0.42
N PHE A 49 12.30 7.46 1.13
CA PHE A 49 12.39 6.97 2.51
C PHE A 49 13.01 5.57 2.62
N ILE A 50 12.69 4.69 1.67
CA ILE A 50 13.10 3.28 1.71
C ILE A 50 14.49 3.06 1.09
N LEU A 51 14.91 3.91 0.14
CA LEU A 51 16.19 3.82 -0.56
C LEU A 51 17.41 3.68 0.36
N PRO A 52 17.60 4.48 1.43
CA PRO A 52 18.77 4.30 2.30
C PRO A 52 18.79 2.91 2.94
N ILE A 53 17.62 2.38 3.32
CA ILE A 53 17.50 1.05 3.91
C ILE A 53 17.84 -0.04 2.87
N LEU A 54 17.39 0.12 1.62
CA LEU A 54 17.72 -0.81 0.53
C LEU A 54 19.20 -0.80 0.19
N LEU A 55 19.84 0.37 0.18
CA LEU A 55 21.27 0.51 -0.11
C LEU A 55 22.12 -0.13 0.98
N LEU A 56 21.78 0.08 2.26
CA LEU A 56 22.47 -0.54 3.40
C LEU A 56 22.36 -2.07 3.37
N ASN A 57 21.23 -2.61 2.89
CA ASN A 57 20.95 -4.05 2.88
C ASN A 57 21.02 -4.67 1.47
N TRP A 58 21.70 -4.03 0.52
CA TRP A 58 21.73 -4.45 -0.89
C TRP A 58 22.25 -5.88 -1.10
N ARG A 59 23.15 -6.34 -0.23
CA ARG A 59 23.69 -7.71 -0.25
C ARG A 59 22.62 -8.76 0.01
N GLU A 60 21.60 -8.45 0.81
CA GLU A 60 20.49 -9.36 1.10
C GLU A 60 19.54 -9.45 -0.10
N LEU A 61 19.28 -8.34 -0.78
CA LEU A 61 18.44 -8.32 -1.99
C LEU A 61 19.02 -9.17 -3.12
N LYS A 62 20.35 -9.24 -3.22
CA LYS A 62 21.04 -10.09 -4.20
C LYS A 62 20.88 -11.59 -3.95
N LYS A 63 20.47 -12.00 -2.75
CA LYS A 63 20.23 -13.42 -2.43
C LYS A 63 18.88 -13.92 -2.95
N LEU A 64 17.99 -13.00 -3.36
CA LEU A 64 16.68 -13.36 -3.88
C LEU A 64 16.80 -14.12 -5.20
N LYS A 65 16.10 -15.25 -5.28
CA LYS A 65 15.95 -16.07 -6.48
C LYS A 65 14.99 -15.38 -7.45
N LEU A 66 15.04 -15.78 -8.72
CA LEU A 66 14.15 -15.24 -9.76
C LEU A 66 12.66 -15.34 -9.38
N LYS A 67 12.24 -16.46 -8.77
CA LYS A 67 10.86 -16.65 -8.31
C LYS A 67 10.44 -15.62 -7.27
N GLU A 68 11.34 -15.25 -6.35
CA GLU A 68 11.08 -14.26 -5.31
C GLU A 68 11.01 -12.86 -5.91
N TRP A 69 11.88 -12.54 -6.86
CA TRP A 69 11.81 -11.30 -7.64
C TRP A 69 10.51 -11.17 -8.44
N LEU A 70 10.04 -12.26 -9.06
CA LEU A 70 8.74 -12.27 -9.75
C LEU A 70 7.57 -12.03 -8.78
N ALA A 71 7.62 -12.61 -7.58
CA ALA A 71 6.62 -12.37 -6.55
C ALA A 71 6.62 -10.89 -6.10
N VAL A 72 7.81 -10.32 -5.86
CA VAL A 72 7.98 -8.89 -5.54
C VAL A 72 7.39 -8.02 -6.65
N LEU A 73 7.71 -8.31 -7.91
CA LEU A 73 7.20 -7.55 -9.05
C LEU A 73 5.68 -7.65 -9.18
N PHE A 74 5.12 -8.84 -9.00
CA PHE A 74 3.67 -9.06 -9.03
C PHE A 74 2.95 -8.25 -7.94
N ILE A 75 3.47 -8.25 -6.72
CA ILE A 75 2.91 -7.47 -5.60
C ILE A 75 3.06 -5.97 -5.86
N ALA A 76 4.24 -5.53 -6.32
CA ALA A 76 4.51 -4.12 -6.58
C ALA A 76 3.65 -3.54 -7.70
N ILE A 77 3.44 -4.27 -8.79
CA ILE A 77 2.61 -3.81 -9.90
C ILE A 77 1.12 -3.94 -9.54
N GLY A 78 0.68 -5.14 -9.15
CA GLY A 78 -0.74 -5.45 -8.97
C GLY A 78 -1.30 -4.87 -7.67
N GLY A 79 -0.81 -5.40 -6.54
CA GLY A 79 -1.32 -5.07 -5.20
C GLY A 79 -0.98 -3.64 -4.74
N SER A 80 0.05 -3.02 -5.30
CA SER A 80 0.47 -1.64 -4.96
C SER A 80 0.08 -0.65 -6.05
N ALA A 81 0.83 -0.58 -7.16
CA ALA A 81 0.68 0.51 -8.12
C ALA A 81 -0.71 0.56 -8.79
N LEU A 82 -1.16 -0.56 -9.37
CA LEU A 82 -2.45 -0.62 -10.06
C LEU A 82 -3.62 -0.47 -9.08
N ALA A 83 -3.55 -1.10 -7.91
CA ALA A 83 -4.56 -0.96 -6.87
C ALA A 83 -4.70 0.50 -6.39
N SER A 84 -3.59 1.19 -6.13
CA SER A 84 -3.61 2.59 -5.71
C SER A 84 -4.11 3.53 -6.80
N VAL A 85 -3.75 3.28 -8.08
CA VAL A 85 -4.31 4.04 -9.21
C VAL A 85 -5.81 3.82 -9.30
N ALA A 86 -6.28 2.58 -9.26
CA ALA A 86 -7.71 2.28 -9.34
C ALA A 86 -8.49 2.89 -8.17
N PHE A 87 -7.94 2.84 -6.96
CA PHE A 87 -8.54 3.46 -5.77
C PHE A 87 -8.62 4.98 -5.91
N THR A 88 -7.53 5.64 -6.32
CA THR A 88 -7.50 7.09 -6.54
C THR A 88 -8.46 7.48 -7.66
N GLN A 89 -8.51 6.69 -8.73
CA GLN A 89 -9.39 6.92 -9.87
C GLN A 89 -10.87 6.81 -9.48
N ALA A 90 -11.21 5.97 -8.50
CA ALA A 90 -12.58 5.85 -8.01
C ALA A 90 -13.11 7.17 -7.43
N PHE A 91 -12.25 8.06 -6.92
CA PHE A 91 -12.68 9.36 -6.39
C PHE A 91 -13.19 10.32 -7.47
N HIS A 92 -12.80 10.11 -8.74
CA HIS A 92 -13.35 10.86 -9.86
C HIS A 92 -14.75 10.39 -10.27
N TYR A 93 -15.12 9.15 -9.97
CA TYR A 93 -16.37 8.52 -10.44
C TYR A 93 -17.41 8.33 -9.34
N LEU A 94 -16.98 8.25 -8.09
CA LEU A 94 -17.81 7.94 -6.94
C LEU A 94 -17.62 9.00 -5.86
N ASN A 95 -18.62 9.13 -4.99
CA ASN A 95 -18.41 9.83 -3.74
C ASN A 95 -17.26 9.14 -2.96
N PRO A 96 -16.27 9.89 -2.43
CA PRO A 96 -15.12 9.32 -1.73
C PRO A 96 -15.50 8.37 -0.59
N SER A 97 -16.57 8.67 0.15
CA SER A 97 -17.07 7.79 1.21
C SER A 97 -17.52 6.42 0.68
N VAL A 98 -18.10 6.38 -0.51
CA VAL A 98 -18.50 5.12 -1.17
C VAL A 98 -17.26 4.35 -1.65
N ALA A 99 -16.31 5.05 -2.28
CA ALA A 99 -15.06 4.43 -2.72
C ALA A 99 -14.27 3.81 -1.54
N ILE A 100 -14.18 4.53 -0.42
CA ILE A 100 -13.54 4.06 0.81
C ILE A 100 -14.32 2.88 1.40
N LEU A 101 -15.65 2.93 1.42
CA LEU A 101 -16.47 1.82 1.93
C LEU A 101 -16.26 0.54 1.10
N LEU A 102 -16.20 0.66 -0.24
CA LEU A 102 -15.88 -0.47 -1.12
C LEU A 102 -14.47 -1.01 -0.85
N GLN A 103 -13.49 -0.13 -0.60
CA GLN A 103 -12.14 -0.53 -0.22
C GLN A 103 -12.12 -1.34 1.10
N LYS A 104 -13.04 -1.07 2.04
CA LYS A 104 -13.15 -1.85 3.28
C LYS A 104 -13.66 -3.29 3.07
N LEU A 105 -14.12 -3.64 1.87
CA LEU A 105 -14.45 -5.03 1.51
C LEU A 105 -13.22 -5.88 1.15
N GLN A 106 -12.03 -5.28 1.05
CA GLN A 106 -10.77 -6.00 0.80
C GLN A 106 -10.58 -7.26 1.66
N PRO A 107 -10.89 -7.29 2.97
CA PRO A 107 -10.71 -8.48 3.80
C PRO A 107 -11.48 -9.70 3.28
N PHE A 108 -12.68 -9.53 2.72
CA PHE A 108 -13.45 -10.64 2.15
C PHE A 108 -12.75 -11.25 0.93
N MET A 109 -12.20 -10.40 0.05
CA MET A 109 -11.42 -10.85 -1.10
C MET A 109 -10.13 -11.55 -0.68
N VAL A 110 -9.43 -11.00 0.32
CA VAL A 110 -8.19 -11.58 0.84
C VAL A 110 -8.45 -12.96 1.46
N ILE A 111 -9.46 -13.08 2.33
CA ILE A 111 -9.82 -14.36 2.96
C ILE A 111 -10.26 -15.38 1.90
N GLY A 112 -11.09 -14.98 0.95
CA GLY A 112 -11.55 -15.87 -0.13
C GLY A 112 -10.40 -16.36 -1.01
N LEU A 113 -9.48 -15.47 -1.40
CA LEU A 113 -8.31 -15.84 -2.18
C LEU A 113 -7.32 -16.70 -1.39
N ALA A 114 -7.12 -16.44 -0.09
CA ALA A 114 -6.30 -17.28 0.77
C ALA A 114 -6.86 -18.71 0.83
N ALA A 115 -8.16 -18.86 1.05
CA ALA A 115 -8.82 -20.17 1.08
C ALA A 115 -8.68 -20.94 -0.24
N ILE A 116 -8.73 -20.26 -1.39
CA ILE A 116 -8.64 -20.90 -2.70
C ILE A 116 -7.19 -21.19 -3.10
N VAL A 117 -6.29 -20.21 -2.93
CA VAL A 117 -4.92 -20.25 -3.47
C VAL A 117 -3.95 -20.88 -2.47
N LEU A 118 -4.04 -20.49 -1.20
CA LEU A 118 -3.16 -20.97 -0.12
C LEU A 118 -3.74 -22.19 0.59
N LYS A 119 -5.04 -22.44 0.46
CA LYS A 119 -5.78 -23.54 1.11
C LYS A 119 -5.75 -23.45 2.65
N GLU A 120 -5.78 -22.22 3.16
CA GLU A 120 -5.86 -21.88 4.60
C GLU A 120 -7.15 -21.13 4.94
#